data_AF-A0A7Y5N841-F1
#
_entry.id   AF-A0A7Y5N841-F1
#
_cell.length_a   1.000
_cell.length_b   1.000
_cell.length_c   1.000
_cell.angle_alpha   90.00
_cell.angle_beta   90.00
_cell.angle_gamma   90.00
#
_symmetry.space_group_name_H-M   'P 1'
#
loop_
_entity.id
_entity.type
_entity.pdbx_description
1 polymer ?
#
loop_
_entity_poly.entity_id
_entity_poly.type
_entity_poly.pdbx_seq_one_letter_code
_entity_poly.pdbx_strand_id
1 'polypeptide(L)'
;DGGPLGDGPRAGALGFQGTAADAGVATIPITLARRGTPAVDVPLETTTFDPALISVQRLDAGAGWQDVTPAAADIALTAAPAIEVTFPAGLMTGRAYRLVVNDDAITPIADVRGRPLSSRPLVRSFALALSGGTLTIDTAF
;
A
#
# COMPACT_ATOMS: atom_id res chain seq x y z
N ASP A 1 0.99 -20.21 21.85
CA ASP A 1 2.45 -20.04 21.89
C ASP A 1 2.86 -18.75 21.19
N GLY A 2 2.98 -17.66 21.96
CA GLY A 2 3.41 -16.34 21.49
C GLY A 2 4.78 -16.02 22.08
N GLY A 3 5.78 -15.82 21.22
CA GLY A 3 7.13 -15.42 21.65
C GLY A 3 7.16 -14.03 22.31
N PRO A 4 8.28 -13.64 22.95
CA PRO A 4 8.41 -12.41 23.75
C PRO A 4 8.25 -11.09 22.96
N LEU A 5 8.14 -11.18 21.64
CA LEU A 5 7.88 -10.07 20.73
C LEU A 5 6.48 -10.32 20.14
N GLY A 6 5.42 -9.73 20.71
CA GLY A 6 4.07 -9.82 20.12
C GLY A 6 4.04 -9.28 18.68
N ASP A 7 2.95 -9.48 17.94
CA ASP A 7 2.88 -9.16 16.51
C ASP A 7 3.31 -7.72 16.17
N GLY A 8 3.98 -7.56 15.03
CA GLY A 8 4.36 -6.27 14.45
C GLY A 8 3.17 -5.50 13.82
N PRO A 9 3.44 -4.39 13.13
CA PRO A 9 2.42 -3.65 12.39
C PRO A 9 1.78 -4.51 11.30
N ARG A 10 0.54 -4.17 10.91
CA ARG A 10 -0.27 -4.94 9.95
C ARG A 10 -0.84 -4.05 8.85
N ALA A 11 -0.70 -4.48 7.60
CA ALA A 11 -1.30 -3.78 6.46
C ALA A 11 -2.80 -4.09 6.33
N GLY A 12 -3.61 -3.06 6.12
CA GLY A 12 -5.06 -3.17 5.94
C GLY A 12 -5.49 -3.50 4.50
N ALA A 13 -6.76 -3.18 4.22
CA ALA A 13 -7.34 -3.27 2.89
C ALA A 13 -6.94 -2.06 2.03
N LEU A 14 -6.85 -2.25 0.72
CA LEU A 14 -6.60 -1.16 -0.21
C LEU A 14 -7.84 -0.26 -0.31
N GLY A 15 -7.65 1.04 -0.13
CA GLY A 15 -8.60 2.08 -0.51
C GLY A 15 -8.14 2.80 -1.78
N PHE A 16 -9.08 3.41 -2.50
CA PHE A 16 -8.78 4.26 -3.64
C PHE A 16 -9.74 5.45 -3.70
N GLN A 17 -9.19 6.64 -3.93
CA GLN A 17 -9.94 7.87 -4.09
C GLN A 17 -9.63 8.48 -5.47
N GLY A 18 -10.58 8.42 -6.40
CA GLY A 18 -10.45 9.08 -7.70
C GLY A 18 -10.47 10.60 -7.58
N THR A 19 -9.60 11.24 -8.36
CA THR A 19 -9.53 12.72 -8.48
C THR A 19 -9.91 13.19 -9.88
N ALA A 20 -9.82 12.30 -10.88
CA ALA A 20 -10.27 12.52 -12.26
C ALA A 20 -10.66 11.18 -12.92
N ALA A 21 -10.95 11.21 -14.22
CA ALA A 21 -11.29 10.03 -15.00
C ALA A 21 -10.11 9.05 -15.19
N ASP A 22 -8.88 9.50 -14.97
CA ASP A 22 -7.63 8.74 -15.12
C ASP A 22 -6.61 8.99 -13.99
N ALA A 23 -7.04 9.59 -12.88
CA ALA A 23 -6.19 10.00 -11.76
C ALA A 23 -6.81 9.65 -10.39
N GLY A 24 -5.98 9.52 -9.36
CA GLY A 24 -6.45 9.25 -7.99
C GLY A 24 -5.34 8.90 -7.01
N VAL A 25 -5.73 8.54 -5.79
CA VAL A 25 -4.82 8.15 -4.71
C VAL A 25 -5.20 6.76 -4.22
N ALA A 26 -4.23 5.84 -4.22
CA ALA A 26 -4.34 4.52 -3.61
C ALA A 26 -3.78 4.57 -2.18
N THR A 27 -4.46 3.98 -1.21
CA THR A 27 -4.08 4.03 0.21
C THR A 27 -4.13 2.65 0.84
N ILE A 28 -3.08 2.28 1.58
CA ILE A 28 -3.05 1.09 2.43
C ILE A 28 -2.82 1.54 3.88
N PRO A 29 -3.84 1.48 4.75
CA PRO A 29 -3.67 1.83 6.16
C PRO A 29 -2.80 0.78 6.86
N ILE A 30 -1.96 1.23 7.78
CA ILE A 30 -1.14 0.36 8.64
C ILE A 30 -1.69 0.42 10.06
N THR A 31 -2.14 -0.72 10.55
CA THR A 31 -2.54 -0.88 11.95
C THR A 31 -1.29 -1.12 12.80
N LEU A 32 -1.06 -0.26 13.79
CA LEU A 32 0.08 -0.37 14.70
C LEU A 32 -0.12 -1.50 15.71
N ALA A 33 0.98 -2.16 16.07
CA ALA A 33 0.99 -3.09 17.18
C ALA A 33 0.74 -2.35 18.50
N ARG A 34 -0.01 -2.96 19.43
CA ARG A 34 -0.32 -2.36 20.74
C ARG A 34 0.35 -3.13 21.88
N ARG A 35 0.75 -2.44 22.96
CA ARG A 35 1.37 -3.06 24.15
C ARG A 35 1.04 -2.34 25.44
N GLY A 36 1.14 -3.05 26.56
CA GLY A 36 1.03 -2.49 27.91
C GLY A 36 -0.37 -2.60 28.48
N THR A 37 -0.55 -2.05 29.68
CA THR A 37 -1.87 -1.93 30.32
C THR A 37 -1.95 -0.56 30.98
N PRO A 38 -2.72 0.39 30.42
CA PRO A 38 -3.53 0.27 29.20
C PRO A 38 -2.67 0.07 27.94
N ALA A 39 -3.27 -0.48 26.88
CA ALA A 39 -2.58 -0.73 25.62
C ALA A 39 -2.30 0.57 24.86
N VAL A 40 -1.05 0.77 24.47
CA VAL A 40 -0.57 1.92 23.69
C VAL A 40 0.05 1.43 22.39
N ASP A 41 -0.12 2.20 21.33
CA ASP A 41 0.42 1.90 20.01
C ASP A 41 1.94 2.02 20.00
N VAL A 42 2.60 1.09 19.30
CA VAL A 42 4.03 1.12 19.05
C VAL A 42 4.24 1.80 17.69
N PRO A 43 4.92 2.97 17.63
CA PRO A 43 5.11 3.72 16.39
C PRO A 43 5.89 2.95 15.32
N LEU A 44 5.66 3.28 14.05
CA LEU A 44 6.53 2.85 12.95
C LEU A 44 7.89 3.53 13.06
N GLU A 45 8.94 2.79 12.70
CA GLU A 45 10.27 3.36 12.46
C GLU A 45 10.30 3.90 11.03
N THR A 46 10.12 5.21 10.86
CA THR A 46 9.97 5.83 9.53
C THR A 46 11.21 5.66 8.66
N THR A 47 12.40 5.48 9.26
CA THR A 47 13.64 5.23 8.52
C THR A 47 13.69 3.86 7.86
N THR A 48 12.79 2.94 8.23
CA THR A 48 12.66 1.62 7.59
C THR A 48 11.74 1.63 6.38
N PHE A 49 11.13 2.77 6.05
CA PHE A 49 10.29 2.92 4.86
C PHE A 49 11.14 3.34 3.67
N ASP A 50 11.23 2.47 2.67
CA ASP A 50 11.84 2.77 1.37
C ASP A 50 10.76 2.77 0.27
N PRO A 51 10.42 3.94 -0.31
CA PRO A 51 9.45 4.01 -1.39
C PRO A 51 9.90 3.25 -2.66
N ALA A 52 11.19 2.99 -2.84
CA ALA A 52 11.70 2.22 -3.98
C ALA A 52 11.26 0.75 -3.96
N LEU A 53 10.80 0.24 -2.81
CA LEU A 53 10.26 -1.11 -2.68
C LEU A 53 8.80 -1.21 -3.15
N ILE A 54 8.15 -0.09 -3.46
CA ILE A 54 6.75 -0.05 -3.85
C ILE A 54 6.68 0.02 -5.37
N SER A 55 5.89 -0.89 -5.95
CA SER A 55 5.57 -0.85 -7.38
C SER A 55 4.08 -1.02 -7.62
N VAL A 56 3.61 -0.38 -8.68
CA VAL A 56 2.24 -0.52 -9.18
C VAL A 56 2.33 -1.10 -10.56
N GLN A 57 1.58 -2.17 -10.81
CA GLN A 57 1.64 -2.86 -12.08
C GLN A 57 0.25 -2.98 -12.67
N ARG A 58 0.14 -2.79 -13.99
CA ARG A 58 -1.09 -2.92 -14.76
C ARG A 58 -1.00 -4.15 -15.66
N LEU A 59 -2.09 -4.93 -15.75
CA LEU A 59 -2.16 -6.05 -16.67
C LEU A 59 -2.60 -5.57 -18.06
N ASP A 60 -1.67 -5.60 -19.00
CA ASP A 60 -1.90 -5.25 -20.40
C ASP A 60 -2.04 -6.51 -21.27
N ALA A 61 -3.09 -6.53 -22.10
CA ALA A 61 -3.37 -7.65 -22.99
C ALA A 61 -2.19 -7.84 -23.97
N GLY A 62 -1.62 -9.04 -24.01
CA GLY A 62 -0.48 -9.38 -24.87
C GLY A 62 0.90 -8.98 -24.34
N ALA A 63 0.98 -8.07 -23.36
CA ALA A 63 2.25 -7.65 -22.74
C ALA A 63 2.43 -8.16 -21.30
N GLY A 64 1.36 -8.66 -20.66
CA GLY A 64 1.40 -9.12 -19.28
C GLY A 64 1.43 -7.96 -18.28
N TRP A 65 2.01 -8.19 -17.10
CA TRP A 65 2.13 -7.16 -16.07
C TRP A 65 3.20 -6.14 -16.46
N GLN A 66 2.79 -4.88 -16.58
CA GLN A 66 3.63 -3.74 -16.90
C GLN A 66 3.78 -2.87 -15.67
N ASP A 67 5.00 -2.38 -15.40
CA ASP A 67 5.24 -1.40 -14.35
C ASP A 67 4.68 -0.05 -14.77
N VAL A 68 3.77 0.48 -13.96
CA VAL A 68 3.13 1.79 -14.13
C VAL A 68 3.31 2.64 -12.87
N THR A 69 4.31 2.32 -12.05
CA THR A 69 4.68 3.09 -10.87
C THR A 69 4.93 4.54 -11.31
N PRO A 70 4.15 5.51 -10.82
CA PRO A 70 4.31 6.88 -11.30
C PRO A 70 5.69 7.41 -10.89
N ALA A 71 6.43 7.99 -11.83
CA ALA A 71 7.74 8.59 -11.56
C ALA A 71 7.69 9.75 -10.54
N ALA A 72 6.50 10.33 -10.36
CA ALA A 72 6.17 11.38 -9.40
C ALA A 72 5.15 10.91 -8.34
N ALA A 73 5.00 9.60 -8.11
CA ALA A 73 4.18 9.15 -7.00
C ALA A 73 4.88 9.58 -5.71
N ASP A 74 4.29 10.54 -5.02
CA ASP A 74 4.57 10.85 -3.62
C ASP A 74 4.20 9.63 -2.79
N ILE A 75 5.06 8.63 -2.83
CA ILE A 75 4.96 7.42 -2.03
C ILE A 75 5.40 7.81 -0.64
N ALA A 76 4.42 8.03 0.23
CA ALA A 76 4.66 8.54 1.56
C ALA A 76 4.06 7.61 2.61
N LEU A 77 4.70 7.62 3.77
CA LEU A 77 4.09 7.19 5.01
C LEU A 77 3.50 8.42 5.71
N THR A 78 2.17 8.47 5.87
CA THR A 78 1.50 9.64 6.46
C THR A 78 1.47 9.59 8.00
N ALA A 79 1.04 10.71 8.63
CA ALA A 79 1.01 10.84 10.09
C ALA A 79 0.09 9.83 10.79
N ALA A 80 -1.02 9.46 10.13
CA ALA A 80 -1.76 8.25 10.45
C ALA A 80 -1.18 7.14 9.56
N PRO A 81 -0.37 6.21 10.10
CA PRO A 81 0.54 5.40 9.29
C PRO A 81 -0.20 4.67 8.17
N ALA A 82 0.01 5.11 6.94
CA ALA A 82 -0.57 4.55 5.73
C ALA A 82 0.40 4.73 4.58
N ILE A 83 0.43 3.76 3.67
CA ILE A 83 1.16 3.87 2.41
C ILE A 83 0.22 4.51 1.41
N GLU A 84 0.61 5.66 0.87
CA GLU A 84 -0.14 6.37 -0.16
C GLU A 84 0.61 6.33 -1.49
N VAL A 85 -0.13 6.20 -2.59
CA VAL A 85 0.41 6.27 -3.95
C VAL A 85 -0.49 7.19 -4.77
N THR A 86 0.06 8.34 -5.16
CA THR A 86 -0.66 9.35 -5.95
C THR A 86 -0.42 9.16 -7.44
N PHE A 87 -1.49 9.04 -8.21
CA PHE A 87 -1.48 8.95 -9.66
C PHE A 87 -2.02 10.26 -10.25
N PRO A 88 -1.17 11.09 -10.88
CA PRO A 88 -1.62 12.33 -11.49
C PRO A 88 -2.44 12.13 -12.77
N ALA A 89 -2.23 11.02 -13.49
CA ALA A 89 -2.93 10.61 -14.71
C ALA A 89 -2.57 9.16 -15.09
N GLY A 90 -3.16 8.65 -16.17
CA GLY A 90 -2.73 7.40 -16.84
C GLY A 90 -3.35 6.10 -16.31
N LEU A 91 -4.25 6.19 -15.34
CA LEU A 91 -5.09 5.05 -14.94
C LEU A 91 -6.19 4.82 -15.97
N MET A 92 -6.48 3.55 -16.19
CA MET A 92 -7.45 3.07 -17.17
C MET A 92 -8.47 2.15 -16.50
N THR A 93 -9.75 2.34 -16.84
CA THR A 93 -10.82 1.41 -16.47
C THR A 93 -10.70 0.09 -17.22
N GLY A 94 -11.32 -0.97 -16.69
CA GLY A 94 -11.33 -2.30 -17.32
C GLY A 94 -9.95 -2.98 -17.36
N ARG A 95 -8.98 -2.48 -16.60
CA ARG A 95 -7.65 -3.08 -16.41
C ARG A 95 -7.53 -3.58 -14.98
N ALA A 96 -6.81 -4.68 -14.81
CA ALA A 96 -6.38 -5.16 -13.51
C ALA A 96 -5.07 -4.47 -13.11
N TYR A 97 -4.98 -4.09 -11.85
CA TYR A 97 -3.81 -3.51 -11.23
C TYR A 97 -3.35 -4.38 -10.06
N ARG A 98 -2.08 -4.26 -9.69
CA ARG A 98 -1.59 -4.71 -8.39
C ARG A 98 -0.64 -3.68 -7.80
N LEU A 99 -0.86 -3.33 -6.54
CA LEU A 99 0.10 -2.62 -5.71
C LEU A 99 0.92 -3.67 -4.97
N VAL A 100 2.24 -3.59 -5.12
CA VAL A 100 3.21 -4.49 -4.51
C VAL A 100 4.12 -3.67 -3.60
N VAL A 101 4.21 -4.05 -2.34
CA VAL A 101 5.29 -3.63 -1.44
C VAL A 101 6.23 -4.83 -1.32
N ASN A 102 7.38 -4.71 -1.99
CA ASN A 102 8.37 -5.78 -2.02
C ASN A 102 8.96 -6.01 -0.63
N ASP A 103 9.44 -7.24 -0.44
CA ASP A 103 10.19 -7.59 0.75
C ASP A 103 11.62 -7.06 0.62
N ASP A 104 12.09 -6.45 1.71
CA ASP A 104 13.50 -6.17 1.91
C ASP A 104 13.88 -6.83 3.23
N ALA A 105 14.57 -7.95 3.12
CA ALA A 105 14.98 -8.76 4.25
C ALA A 105 16.03 -8.05 5.12
N ILE A 106 16.72 -7.05 4.59
CA ILE A 106 17.77 -6.28 5.30
C ILE A 106 17.14 -5.10 6.02
N THR A 107 16.26 -4.35 5.34
CA THR A 107 15.57 -3.17 5.89
C THR A 107 14.06 -3.29 5.81
N PRO A 108 13.44 -4.13 6.66
CA PRO A 108 12.01 -4.29 6.67
C PRO A 108 11.28 -3.06 7.22
N ILE A 109 10.17 -2.65 6.60
CA ILE A 109 9.23 -1.71 7.23
C ILE A 109 8.86 -2.30 8.58
N ALA A 110 9.23 -1.61 9.65
CA ALA A 110 9.15 -2.12 11.01
C ALA A 110 8.66 -1.05 11.98
N ASP A 111 8.27 -1.48 13.16
CA ASP A 111 8.07 -0.57 14.29
C ASP A 111 9.41 -0.21 14.97
N VAL A 112 9.37 0.76 15.89
CA VAL A 112 10.55 1.21 16.67
C VAL A 112 11.19 0.11 17.55
N ARG A 113 10.63 -1.10 17.57
CA ARG A 113 11.20 -2.29 18.23
C ARG A 113 11.79 -3.30 17.25
N GLY A 114 11.83 -2.98 15.96
CA GLY A 114 12.34 -3.85 14.92
C GLY A 114 11.40 -4.99 14.53
N ARG A 115 10.10 -4.90 14.89
CA ARG A 115 9.12 -5.91 14.47
C ARG A 115 8.60 -5.58 13.08
N PRO A 116 8.74 -6.48 12.09
CA PRO A 116 8.42 -6.17 10.70
C PRO A 116 6.90 -6.11 10.47
N LEU A 117 6.51 -5.41 9.41
CA LEU A 117 5.19 -5.49 8.82
C LEU A 117 4.86 -6.95 8.50
N SER A 118 3.75 -7.45 9.05
CA SER A 118 3.45 -8.89 9.08
C SER A 118 3.24 -9.55 7.71
N SER A 119 3.03 -8.76 6.65
CA SER A 119 2.64 -9.25 5.33
C SER A 119 3.71 -8.87 4.30
N ARG A 120 4.61 -9.81 3.96
CA ARG A 120 5.72 -9.59 3.02
C ARG A 120 5.90 -10.78 2.06
N PRO A 121 6.00 -10.55 0.73
CA PRO A 121 5.66 -9.30 0.04
C PRO A 121 4.17 -8.97 0.21
N LEU A 122 3.83 -7.69 0.34
CA LEU A 122 2.43 -7.25 0.37
C LEU A 122 1.95 -7.07 -1.07
N VAL A 123 0.94 -7.83 -1.48
CA VAL A 123 0.31 -7.67 -2.79
C VAL A 123 -1.17 -7.36 -2.60
N ARG A 124 -1.66 -6.34 -3.31
CA ARG A 124 -3.08 -5.95 -3.38
C ARG A 124 -3.48 -5.77 -4.83
N SER A 125 -4.30 -6.68 -5.34
CA SER A 125 -4.89 -6.56 -6.67
C SER A 125 -6.20 -5.78 -6.60
N PHE A 126 -6.46 -4.98 -7.63
CA PHE A 126 -7.68 -4.18 -7.75
C PHE A 126 -7.96 -3.87 -9.22
N ALA A 127 -9.21 -3.53 -9.53
CA ALA A 127 -9.57 -2.88 -10.79
C ALA A 127 -10.30 -1.57 -10.50
N LEU A 128 -10.42 -0.75 -11.55
CA LEU A 128 -11.01 0.57 -11.46
C LEU A 128 -12.20 0.68 -12.42
N ALA A 129 -13.27 1.29 -11.93
CA ALA A 129 -14.45 1.67 -12.69
C ALA A 129 -14.62 3.18 -12.68
N LEU A 130 -15.27 3.74 -13.71
CA LEU A 130 -15.61 5.16 -13.76
C LEU A 130 -17.00 5.36 -13.15
N SER A 131 -17.08 6.20 -12.12
CA SER A 131 -18.34 6.56 -11.47
C SER A 131 -18.41 8.08 -11.29
N GLY A 132 -19.44 8.71 -11.86
CA GLY A 132 -19.64 10.15 -11.73
C GLY A 132 -18.47 11.01 -12.24
N GLY A 133 -17.69 10.52 -13.21
CA GLY A 133 -16.53 11.25 -13.77
C GLY A 133 -15.21 11.05 -13.02
N THR A 134 -15.19 10.21 -11.98
CA THR A 134 -13.97 9.85 -11.23
C THR A 134 -13.79 8.34 -11.13
N LEU A 135 -12.55 7.89 -10.91
CA LEU A 135 -12.25 6.47 -10.72
C LEU A 135 -12.60 5.98 -9.31
N THR A 136 -13.19 4.80 -9.22
CA THR A 136 -13.46 4.08 -7.96
C THR A 136 -12.99 2.64 -8.07
N ILE A 137 -12.75 1.97 -6.93
CA ILE A 137 -12.51 0.52 -6.93
C ILE A 137 -13.71 -0.17 -7.57
N ASP A 138 -13.45 -1.04 -8.53
CA ASP A 138 -14.44 -1.96 -9.07
C ASP A 138 -14.65 -3.11 -8.06
N THR A 139 -15.84 -3.20 -7.49
CA THR A 139 -16.18 -4.21 -6.49
C THR A 139 -16.58 -5.54 -7.11
N ALA A 140 -16.72 -5.63 -8.43
CA ALA A 140 -16.99 -6.87 -9.15
C ALA A 140 -15.72 -7.64 -9.55
N PHE A 141 -14.54 -7.09 -9.22
CA PHE A 141 -13.23 -7.64 -9.55
C PHE A 141 -12.79 -8.80 -8.64
#